data_AF-A0A817DW00-F1
#
_entry.id   AF-A0A817DW00-F1
#
_cell.length_a   1.000
_cell.length_b   1.000
_cell.length_c   1.000
_cell.angle_alpha   90.00
_cell.angle_beta   90.00
_cell.angle_gamma   90.00
#
_symmetry.space_group_name_H-M   'P 1'
#
loop_
_entity.id
_entity.type
_entity.pdbx_description
1 polymer ?
#
loop_
_entity_poly.entity_id
_entity_poly.type
_entity_poly.pdbx_seq_one_letter_code
_entity_poly.pdbx_strand_id
1 'polypeptide(L)'
;MEYSCVGFNDLPDEILMIIFKKMNNFEVLYSLQGVNQRLNKIVQDSPFTSRWTFVKRCSDNFIDVFRYNMMFNRFCSQILPEIHDKIKWLDLESSSMNNVLCAVDYPNLYGLGLYNINEESARSLITDETLSSGIFKNQIRTLFITIDNNDDSYEGMFLWSTRIVNYILNACTSIIYLTLYESLYKNRVRLLFDDEFLPTFRSSTLLKLNIRVQCFDDCLYLLDGRFNQLHTLCVDLVHINHPEEIKNQGDLPNLKCFSLSCYLAISFYDELILPLLYRMSNLEQLGLYIATTMNTTFIDGNHLKRDIINRMSLLNQFTFYIHSFIFISNQLYCPSTENIQRTFIDFLNNNIISYVDYFPEAKQCQCHIYSYPSFTPYYDNITNNFPGGLYKYVRVISLFDEYPFEHEFFLRIQKSFPFVQELIVINYKS
;
A
#
# COMPACT_ATOMS: atom_id res chain seq x y z
N MET A 1 48.78 -22.30 -7.76
CA MET A 1 47.89 -21.70 -6.75
C MET A 1 46.76 -22.66 -6.54
N GLU A 2 46.75 -23.38 -5.41
CA GLU A 2 45.61 -24.20 -5.02
C GLU A 2 44.54 -23.27 -4.47
N TYR A 3 43.40 -23.17 -5.16
CA TYR A 3 42.23 -22.48 -4.60
C TYR A 3 41.72 -23.35 -3.45
N SER A 4 41.80 -22.86 -2.20
CA SER A 4 41.10 -23.50 -1.09
C SER A 4 39.59 -23.36 -1.34
N CYS A 5 38.94 -24.45 -1.74
CA CYS A 5 37.48 -24.49 -1.76
C CYS A 5 36.98 -24.43 -0.32
N VAL A 6 36.51 -23.26 0.11
CA VAL A 6 35.74 -23.13 1.36
C VAL A 6 34.44 -23.91 1.15
N GLY A 7 34.28 -24.98 1.91
CA GLY A 7 33.06 -25.77 1.89
C GLY A 7 31.90 -24.97 2.46
N PHE A 8 30.68 -25.29 2.03
CA PHE A 8 29.47 -24.64 2.55
C PHE A 8 29.35 -24.76 4.09
N ASN A 9 29.80 -25.89 4.64
CA ASN A 9 29.84 -26.14 6.08
C ASN A 9 30.93 -25.36 6.82
N ASP A 10 31.87 -24.73 6.11
CA ASP A 10 32.95 -23.94 6.72
C ASP A 10 32.56 -22.47 6.90
N LEU A 11 31.44 -22.04 6.30
CA LEU A 11 30.90 -20.69 6.47
C LEU A 11 30.32 -20.50 7.87
N PRO A 12 30.47 -19.31 8.51
CA PRO A 12 29.79 -18.98 9.76
C PRO A 12 28.26 -18.95 9.63
N ASP A 13 27.55 -19.17 10.75
CA ASP A 13 26.07 -19.20 10.79
C ASP A 13 25.46 -17.89 10.28
N GLU A 14 26.10 -16.75 10.55
CA GLU A 14 25.65 -15.43 10.12
C GLU A 14 25.67 -15.29 8.59
N ILE A 15 26.70 -15.84 7.95
CA ILE A 15 26.83 -15.84 6.48
C ILE A 15 25.79 -16.77 5.87
N LEU A 16 25.61 -17.97 6.44
CA LEU A 16 24.57 -18.91 6.03
C LEU A 16 23.17 -18.29 6.15
N MET A 17 22.89 -17.58 7.24
CA MET A 17 21.64 -16.86 7.42
C MET A 17 21.43 -15.77 6.36
N ILE A 18 22.47 -15.01 6.02
CA ILE A 18 22.39 -13.99 4.95
C ILE A 18 22.07 -14.64 3.61
N ILE A 19 22.70 -15.78 3.29
CA ILE A 19 22.46 -16.53 2.07
C ILE A 19 21.03 -17.08 2.04
N PHE A 20 20.60 -17.79 3.09
CA PHE A 20 19.26 -18.38 3.16
C PHE A 20 18.14 -17.35 3.14
N LYS A 21 18.34 -16.16 3.74
CA LYS A 21 17.38 -15.05 3.66
C LYS A 21 17.15 -14.51 2.25
N LYS A 22 18.02 -14.84 1.29
CA LYS A 22 17.84 -14.49 -0.13
C LYS A 22 17.09 -15.56 -0.92
N MET A 23 16.86 -16.72 -0.33
CA MET A 23 16.16 -17.85 -0.93
C MET A 23 14.71 -17.91 -0.44
N ASN A 24 13.86 -18.70 -1.10
CA ASN A 24 12.51 -18.95 -0.63
C ASN A 24 12.55 -19.84 0.64
N ASN A 25 11.90 -19.42 1.73
CA ASN A 25 11.88 -20.16 2.99
C ASN A 25 11.39 -21.62 2.84
N PHE A 26 10.42 -21.86 1.96
CA PHE A 26 9.94 -23.20 1.62
C PHE A 26 11.05 -24.08 1.03
N GLU A 27 11.80 -23.56 0.07
CA GLU A 27 12.90 -24.29 -0.58
C GLU A 27 14.04 -24.55 0.40
N VAL A 28 14.38 -23.58 1.26
CA VAL A 28 15.42 -23.70 2.27
C VAL A 28 15.08 -24.80 3.27
N LEU A 29 13.89 -24.76 3.88
CA LEU A 29 13.52 -25.75 4.90
C LEU A 29 13.32 -27.13 4.29
N TYR A 30 12.63 -27.23 3.15
CA TYR A 30 12.47 -28.52 2.48
C TYR A 30 13.81 -29.17 2.10
N SER A 31 14.80 -28.37 1.68
CA SER A 31 16.10 -28.87 1.23
C SER A 31 17.08 -29.15 2.36
N LEU A 32 17.00 -28.42 3.47
CA LEU A 32 18.01 -28.47 4.53
C LEU A 32 17.57 -29.20 5.79
N GLN A 33 16.26 -29.34 6.02
CA GLN A 33 15.75 -30.06 7.17
C GLN A 33 16.12 -31.53 7.10
N GLY A 34 16.77 -32.02 8.15
CA GLY A 34 17.29 -33.38 8.25
C GLY A 34 18.66 -33.58 7.60
N VAL A 35 19.25 -32.58 6.93
CA VAL A 35 20.57 -32.72 6.29
C VAL A 35 21.69 -32.81 7.32
N ASN A 36 21.75 -31.88 8.27
CA ASN A 36 22.63 -31.99 9.44
C ASN A 36 22.08 -31.17 10.63
N GLN A 37 22.57 -31.47 11.83
CA GLN A 37 22.09 -30.83 13.07
C GLN A 37 22.31 -29.31 13.10
N ARG A 38 23.42 -28.83 12.53
CA ARG A 38 23.74 -27.40 12.51
C ARG A 38 22.76 -26.62 11.63
N LEU A 39 22.54 -27.08 10.41
CA LEU A 39 21.59 -26.49 9.47
C LEU A 39 20.16 -26.58 10.01
N ASN A 40 19.77 -27.70 10.62
CA ASN A 40 18.48 -27.82 11.32
C ASN A 40 18.28 -26.70 12.34
N LYS A 41 19.30 -26.44 13.18
CA LYS A 41 19.25 -25.36 14.17
C LYS A 41 19.06 -23.99 13.50
N ILE A 42 19.78 -23.73 12.40
CA ILE A 42 19.67 -22.47 11.66
C ILE A 42 18.28 -22.30 11.06
N VAL A 43 17.76 -23.30 10.35
CA VAL A 43 16.49 -23.19 9.64
C VAL A 43 15.27 -23.27 10.57
N GLN A 44 15.44 -23.76 11.79
CA GLN A 44 14.40 -23.77 12.82
C GLN A 44 14.36 -22.49 13.68
N ASP A 45 15.23 -21.52 13.39
CA ASP A 45 15.25 -20.23 14.08
C ASP A 45 14.14 -19.28 13.56
N SER A 46 13.76 -18.33 14.41
CA SER A 46 12.67 -17.37 14.20
C SER A 46 12.68 -16.67 12.84
N PRO A 47 13.82 -16.25 12.26
CA PRO A 47 13.84 -15.59 10.95
C PRO A 47 13.28 -16.45 9.80
N PHE A 48 13.30 -17.78 9.94
CA PHE A 48 12.83 -18.73 8.93
C PHE A 48 11.47 -19.34 9.28
N THR A 49 11.13 -19.43 10.57
CA THR A 49 9.89 -20.10 11.01
C THR A 49 8.75 -19.16 11.37
N SER A 50 9.01 -17.88 11.68
CA SER A 50 7.97 -16.98 12.21
C SER A 50 7.00 -16.45 11.16
N ARG A 51 7.48 -16.22 9.93
CA ARG A 51 6.67 -15.74 8.81
C ARG A 51 6.88 -16.62 7.60
N TRP A 52 5.77 -17.10 7.05
CA TRP A 52 5.75 -17.99 5.90
C TRP A 52 4.99 -17.40 4.75
N THR A 53 5.53 -17.56 3.56
CA THR A 53 4.94 -17.04 2.34
C THR A 53 4.81 -18.17 1.32
N PHE A 54 3.57 -18.62 1.13
CA PHE A 54 3.15 -19.58 0.12
C PHE A 54 2.59 -18.85 -1.10
N VAL A 55 3.27 -17.77 -1.48
CA VAL A 55 2.90 -16.85 -2.56
C VAL A 55 4.14 -16.67 -3.41
N LYS A 56 4.05 -16.92 -4.71
CA LYS A 56 5.16 -16.69 -5.62
C LYS A 56 5.01 -15.31 -6.25
N ARG A 57 5.82 -14.35 -5.83
CA ARG A 57 5.84 -13.01 -6.45
C ARG A 57 6.72 -13.03 -7.70
N CYS A 58 6.14 -12.64 -8.83
CA CYS A 58 6.85 -12.34 -10.07
C CYS A 58 7.37 -10.89 -10.06
N SER A 59 8.23 -10.56 -11.02
CA SER A 59 8.86 -9.23 -11.17
C SER A 59 7.87 -8.07 -11.21
N ASP A 60 6.65 -8.33 -11.66
CA ASP A 60 5.65 -7.31 -11.96
C ASP A 60 4.65 -7.14 -10.81
N ASN A 61 5.03 -7.55 -9.59
CA ASN A 61 4.13 -7.71 -8.42
C ASN A 61 2.97 -8.69 -8.64
N PHE A 62 2.92 -9.37 -9.79
CA PHE A 62 1.98 -10.45 -10.06
C PHE A 62 2.26 -11.62 -9.12
N ILE A 63 1.20 -12.22 -8.61
CA ILE A 63 1.28 -13.42 -7.78
C ILE A 63 1.02 -14.60 -8.70
N ASP A 64 2.08 -15.32 -9.03
CA ASP A 64 1.99 -16.54 -9.81
C ASP A 64 1.41 -17.65 -8.95
N VAL A 65 0.46 -18.38 -9.52
CA VAL A 65 -0.25 -19.46 -8.83
C VAL A 65 0.76 -20.45 -8.32
N PHE A 66 0.76 -20.69 -7.01
CA PHE A 66 1.63 -21.70 -6.42
C PHE A 66 1.25 -23.08 -6.93
N ARG A 67 1.94 -23.56 -7.98
CA ARG A 67 1.64 -24.86 -8.59
C ARG A 67 1.96 -25.98 -7.61
N TYR A 68 0.93 -26.70 -7.22
CA TYR A 68 1.03 -27.91 -6.42
C TYR A 68 2.03 -28.88 -7.03
N ASN A 69 3.07 -29.19 -6.26
CA ASN A 69 3.97 -30.30 -6.55
C ASN A 69 3.99 -31.23 -5.34
N MET A 70 4.52 -32.45 -5.53
CA MET A 70 4.65 -33.41 -4.43
C MET A 70 5.43 -32.84 -3.23
N MET A 71 6.32 -31.85 -3.45
CA MET A 71 7.08 -31.21 -2.37
C MET A 71 6.16 -30.43 -1.43
N PHE A 72 5.15 -29.73 -1.95
CA PHE A 72 4.18 -28.98 -1.14
C PHE A 72 3.36 -29.89 -0.22
N ASN A 73 2.79 -30.96 -0.77
CA ASN A 73 2.00 -31.91 0.03
C ASN A 73 2.86 -32.57 1.12
N ARG A 74 4.12 -32.90 0.78
CA ARG A 74 5.08 -33.43 1.75
C ARG A 74 5.43 -32.40 2.82
N PHE A 75 5.62 -31.14 2.43
CA PHE A 75 5.88 -30.05 3.36
C PHE A 75 4.72 -29.87 4.34
N CYS A 76 3.47 -29.84 3.86
CA CYS A 76 2.31 -29.69 4.73
C CYS A 76 2.12 -30.88 5.69
N SER A 77 2.46 -32.09 5.25
CA SER A 77 2.27 -33.30 6.07
C SER A 77 3.44 -33.62 7.00
N GLN A 78 4.66 -33.15 6.71
CA GLN A 78 5.87 -33.53 7.47
C GLN A 78 6.54 -32.34 8.15
N ILE A 79 6.63 -31.19 7.48
CA ILE A 79 7.43 -30.07 7.97
C ILE A 79 6.58 -29.10 8.79
N LEU A 80 5.39 -28.70 8.30
CA LEU A 80 4.50 -27.82 9.05
C LEU A 80 4.23 -28.31 10.49
N PRO A 81 3.95 -29.60 10.74
CA PRO A 81 3.76 -30.11 12.10
C PRO A 81 4.97 -29.98 13.03
N GLU A 82 6.19 -29.82 12.51
CA GLU A 82 7.39 -29.67 13.34
C GLU A 82 7.64 -28.21 13.74
N ILE A 83 7.01 -27.24 13.06
CA ILE A 83 7.28 -25.81 13.24
C ILE A 83 6.03 -24.97 13.52
N HIS A 84 4.84 -25.58 13.55
CA HIS A 84 3.55 -24.89 13.62
C HIS A 84 3.42 -23.93 14.81
N ASP A 85 4.00 -24.29 15.94
CA ASP A 85 4.04 -23.49 17.17
C ASP A 85 4.90 -22.22 17.03
N LYS A 86 5.85 -22.20 16.10
CA LYS A 86 6.72 -21.05 15.85
C LYS A 86 6.12 -20.06 14.84
N ILE A 87 5.11 -20.47 14.08
CA ILE A 87 4.50 -19.68 13.02
C ILE A 87 3.60 -18.60 13.63
N LYS A 88 3.89 -17.35 13.25
CA LYS A 88 3.19 -16.13 13.70
C LYS A 88 2.45 -15.43 12.57
N TRP A 89 2.92 -15.62 11.33
CA TRP A 89 2.35 -15.03 10.13
C TRP A 89 2.35 -16.02 8.96
N LEU A 90 1.21 -16.10 8.26
CA LEU A 90 1.07 -16.83 7.00
C LEU A 90 0.65 -15.87 5.88
N ASP A 91 1.36 -15.88 4.76
CA ASP A 91 0.93 -15.29 3.48
C ASP A 91 0.50 -16.46 2.57
N LEU A 92 -0.78 -16.51 2.19
CA LEU A 92 -1.41 -17.61 1.47
C LEU A 92 -2.09 -17.10 0.21
N GLU A 93 -2.00 -17.91 -0.84
CA GLU A 93 -2.84 -17.76 -2.02
C GLU A 93 -4.07 -18.67 -1.93
N SER A 94 -5.14 -18.32 -2.65
CA SER A 94 -6.42 -19.05 -2.69
C SER A 94 -6.26 -20.56 -2.85
N SER A 95 -5.38 -20.99 -3.75
CA SER A 95 -5.08 -22.40 -3.98
C SER A 95 -4.55 -23.05 -2.69
N SER A 96 -3.41 -22.58 -2.19
CA SER A 96 -2.72 -23.15 -1.02
C SER A 96 -3.50 -23.12 0.31
N MET A 97 -4.47 -22.22 0.43
CA MET A 97 -5.07 -21.82 1.71
C MET A 97 -5.62 -22.99 2.52
N ASN A 98 -6.49 -23.81 1.95
CA ASN A 98 -7.12 -24.93 2.67
C ASN A 98 -6.08 -25.97 3.10
N ASN A 99 -5.11 -26.28 2.24
CA ASN A 99 -4.08 -27.28 2.55
C ASN A 99 -3.17 -26.83 3.70
N VAL A 100 -2.82 -25.54 3.77
CA VAL A 100 -1.96 -25.02 4.85
C VAL A 100 -2.75 -24.88 6.14
N LEU A 101 -3.93 -24.25 6.09
CA LEU A 101 -4.71 -23.94 7.30
C LEU A 101 -5.32 -25.19 7.95
N CYS A 102 -5.59 -26.25 7.18
CA CYS A 102 -6.10 -27.52 7.71
C CYS A 102 -5.00 -28.53 8.03
N ALA A 103 -3.72 -28.24 7.74
CA ALA A 103 -2.64 -29.19 7.99
C ALA A 103 -2.44 -29.44 9.50
N VAL A 104 -2.45 -28.38 10.30
CA VAL A 104 -2.08 -28.37 11.72
C VAL A 104 -2.75 -27.22 12.47
N ASP A 105 -2.77 -27.28 13.80
CA ASP A 105 -3.14 -26.12 14.63
C ASP A 105 -2.01 -25.10 14.66
N TYR A 106 -2.32 -23.80 14.66
CA TYR A 106 -1.32 -22.74 14.69
C TYR A 106 -1.49 -21.85 15.93
N PRO A 107 -1.07 -22.31 17.12
CA PRO A 107 -1.45 -21.66 18.38
C PRO A 107 -0.95 -20.21 18.53
N ASN A 108 0.10 -19.83 17.79
CA ASN A 108 0.72 -18.50 17.85
C ASN A 108 0.45 -17.63 16.61
N LEU A 109 -0.43 -18.08 15.70
CA LEU A 109 -0.75 -17.35 14.48
C LEU A 109 -1.65 -16.16 14.77
N TYR A 110 -1.15 -14.96 14.57
CA TYR A 110 -1.93 -13.72 14.75
C TYR A 110 -2.00 -12.86 13.49
N GLY A 111 -1.20 -13.18 12.47
CA GLY A 111 -1.11 -12.44 11.22
C GLY A 111 -1.42 -13.31 10.01
N LEU A 112 -2.26 -12.81 9.11
CA LEU A 112 -2.63 -13.53 7.90
C LEU A 112 -2.65 -12.57 6.70
N GLY A 113 -1.93 -12.93 5.65
CA GLY A 113 -1.99 -12.32 4.34
C GLY A 113 -2.69 -13.27 3.38
N LEU A 114 -3.78 -12.82 2.77
CA LEU A 114 -4.56 -13.55 1.81
C LEU A 114 -4.39 -12.88 0.44
N TYR A 115 -3.95 -13.64 -0.54
CA TYR A 115 -3.62 -13.12 -1.86
C TYR A 115 -4.38 -13.84 -2.97
N ASN A 116 -4.86 -13.04 -3.93
CA ASN A 116 -5.65 -13.49 -5.08
C ASN A 116 -6.79 -14.43 -4.67
N ILE A 117 -7.50 -14.10 -3.59
CA ILE A 117 -8.58 -14.96 -3.07
C ILE A 117 -9.77 -14.96 -4.02
N ASN A 118 -10.30 -16.15 -4.31
CA ASN A 118 -11.55 -16.34 -5.04
C ASN A 118 -12.75 -16.58 -4.10
N GLU A 119 -13.95 -16.44 -4.65
CA GLU A 119 -15.21 -16.56 -3.90
C GLU A 119 -15.38 -17.92 -3.22
N GLU A 120 -15.01 -19.02 -3.89
CA GLU A 120 -15.13 -20.38 -3.34
C GLU A 120 -14.24 -20.56 -2.09
N SER A 121 -12.99 -20.11 -2.17
CA SER A 121 -12.04 -20.14 -1.06
C SER A 121 -12.52 -19.24 0.08
N ALA A 122 -12.99 -18.02 -0.22
CA ALA A 122 -13.51 -17.12 0.80
C ALA A 122 -14.74 -17.71 1.51
N ARG A 123 -15.65 -18.35 0.76
CA ARG A 123 -16.86 -18.97 1.29
C ARG A 123 -16.52 -20.16 2.20
N SER A 124 -15.54 -20.98 1.86
CA SER A 124 -15.14 -22.13 2.69
C SER A 124 -14.69 -21.71 4.09
N LEU A 125 -14.18 -20.48 4.27
CA LEU A 125 -13.79 -19.96 5.58
C LEU A 125 -14.93 -19.80 6.58
N ILE A 126 -16.17 -19.60 6.10
CA ILE A 126 -17.34 -19.43 6.98
C ILE A 126 -18.12 -20.73 7.13
N THR A 127 -18.20 -21.54 6.06
CA THR A 127 -19.08 -22.71 6.03
C THR A 127 -18.50 -23.92 6.76
N ASP A 128 -17.19 -24.02 6.87
CA ASP A 128 -16.55 -25.17 7.51
C ASP A 128 -16.36 -24.93 9.02
N GLU A 129 -16.92 -25.82 9.85
CA GLU A 129 -16.58 -25.95 11.28
C GLU A 129 -15.18 -26.58 11.49
N THR A 130 -14.24 -26.35 10.57
CA THR A 130 -12.89 -26.90 10.65
C THR A 130 -11.99 -26.06 11.55
N LEU A 131 -10.81 -26.59 11.87
CA LEU A 131 -9.75 -25.92 12.64
C LEU A 131 -9.45 -24.51 12.10
N SER A 132 -9.53 -24.34 10.78
CA SER A 132 -9.34 -23.04 10.12
C SER A 132 -10.31 -21.98 10.66
N SER A 133 -11.59 -22.30 10.83
CA SER A 133 -12.61 -21.36 11.32
C SER A 133 -12.32 -20.84 12.74
N GLY A 134 -11.73 -21.66 13.60
CA GLY A 134 -11.31 -21.27 14.95
C GLY A 134 -10.17 -20.25 14.93
N ILE A 135 -9.21 -20.44 14.03
CA ILE A 135 -8.09 -19.52 13.81
C ILE A 135 -8.62 -18.15 13.35
N PHE A 136 -9.46 -18.11 12.30
CA PHE A 136 -10.03 -16.86 11.78
C PHE A 136 -10.87 -16.11 12.82
N LYS A 137 -11.73 -16.83 13.55
CA LYS A 137 -12.61 -16.21 14.53
C LYS A 137 -11.83 -15.56 15.67
N ASN A 138 -10.82 -16.24 16.22
CA ASN A 138 -10.30 -15.92 17.56
C ASN A 138 -8.83 -15.47 17.59
N GLN A 139 -8.00 -15.88 16.62
CA GLN A 139 -6.56 -15.68 16.72
C GLN A 139 -6.04 -14.55 15.83
N ILE A 140 -6.62 -14.37 14.65
CA ILE A 140 -6.16 -13.38 13.68
C ILE A 140 -6.45 -11.95 14.16
N ARG A 141 -5.37 -11.19 14.39
CA ARG A 141 -5.40 -9.78 14.79
C ARG A 141 -4.95 -8.84 13.69
N THR A 142 -4.11 -9.33 12.77
CA THR A 142 -3.66 -8.58 11.59
C THR A 142 -4.05 -9.34 10.34
N LEU A 143 -4.84 -8.70 9.48
CA LEU A 143 -5.30 -9.27 8.24
C LEU A 143 -4.90 -8.38 7.08
N PHE A 144 -4.26 -8.97 6.08
CA PHE A 144 -3.96 -8.36 4.80
C PHE A 144 -4.71 -9.14 3.73
N ILE A 145 -5.47 -8.46 2.88
CA ILE A 145 -6.23 -9.10 1.80
C ILE A 145 -5.88 -8.40 0.51
N THR A 146 -5.56 -9.21 -0.50
CA THR A 146 -5.49 -8.79 -1.90
C THR A 146 -6.48 -9.63 -2.72
N ILE A 147 -7.38 -8.93 -3.39
CA ILE A 147 -8.44 -9.54 -4.20
C ILE A 147 -8.05 -9.42 -5.67
N ASP A 148 -8.09 -10.53 -6.40
CA ASP A 148 -7.71 -10.59 -7.80
C ASP A 148 -8.94 -10.86 -8.66
N ASN A 149 -9.42 -9.84 -9.38
CA ASN A 149 -10.54 -10.01 -10.26
C ASN A 149 -10.09 -10.29 -11.70
N ASN A 150 -10.42 -11.48 -12.19
CA ASN A 150 -10.21 -11.87 -13.59
C ASN A 150 -11.40 -11.51 -14.49
N ASP A 151 -12.51 -11.00 -13.93
CA ASP A 151 -13.69 -10.57 -14.69
C ASP A 151 -13.58 -9.08 -15.04
N ASP A 152 -13.45 -8.79 -16.33
CA ASP A 152 -13.36 -7.42 -16.86
C ASP A 152 -14.73 -6.70 -16.90
N SER A 153 -15.84 -7.37 -16.59
CA SER A 153 -17.18 -6.79 -16.67
C SER A 153 -17.57 -5.96 -15.43
N TYR A 154 -17.95 -4.70 -15.65
CA TYR A 154 -18.20 -3.72 -14.57
C TYR A 154 -19.21 -4.23 -13.52
N GLU A 155 -20.35 -4.82 -13.92
CA GLU A 155 -21.36 -5.38 -13.00
C GLU A 155 -20.89 -6.64 -12.25
N GLY A 156 -20.14 -7.53 -12.91
CA GLY A 156 -19.56 -8.71 -12.27
C GLY A 156 -18.56 -8.34 -11.18
N MET A 157 -17.85 -7.22 -11.34
CA MET A 157 -16.83 -6.76 -10.40
C MET A 157 -17.38 -6.30 -9.04
N PHE A 158 -18.48 -5.54 -9.00
CA PHE A 158 -19.06 -5.00 -7.74
C PHE A 158 -19.45 -6.12 -6.77
N LEU A 159 -20.21 -7.07 -7.29
CA LEU A 159 -20.80 -8.12 -6.49
C LEU A 159 -19.75 -9.09 -5.98
N TRP A 160 -18.69 -9.31 -6.78
CA TRP A 160 -17.66 -10.30 -6.50
C TRP A 160 -16.70 -9.86 -5.37
N SER A 161 -16.15 -8.65 -5.45
CA SER A 161 -15.22 -8.13 -4.43
C SER A 161 -15.92 -7.96 -3.09
N THR A 162 -17.13 -7.38 -3.10
CA THR A 162 -17.98 -7.23 -1.91
C THR A 162 -18.27 -8.58 -1.25
N ARG A 163 -18.64 -9.62 -2.01
CA ARG A 163 -18.89 -10.96 -1.44
C ARG A 163 -17.66 -11.57 -0.79
N ILE A 164 -16.50 -11.51 -1.43
CA ILE A 164 -15.25 -12.06 -0.89
C ILE A 164 -14.88 -11.35 0.41
N VAL A 165 -14.92 -10.01 0.41
CA VAL A 165 -14.67 -9.20 1.60
C VAL A 165 -15.66 -9.58 2.70
N ASN A 166 -16.94 -9.69 2.37
CA ASN A 166 -17.99 -10.05 3.34
C ASN A 166 -17.74 -11.42 3.93
N TYR A 167 -17.32 -12.38 3.12
CA TYR A 167 -17.04 -13.72 3.60
C TYR A 167 -15.87 -13.73 4.59
N ILE A 168 -14.75 -13.11 4.21
CA ILE A 168 -13.55 -13.09 5.04
C ILE A 168 -13.79 -12.27 6.33
N LEU A 169 -14.41 -11.10 6.22
CA LEU A 169 -14.65 -10.20 7.35
C LEU A 169 -15.71 -10.71 8.32
N ASN A 170 -16.69 -11.49 7.86
CA ASN A 170 -17.62 -12.18 8.76
C ASN A 170 -16.95 -13.33 9.53
N ALA A 171 -15.93 -13.97 8.95
CA ALA A 171 -15.19 -15.04 9.61
C ALA A 171 -14.31 -14.52 10.76
N CYS A 172 -13.93 -13.24 10.75
CA CYS A 172 -12.97 -12.67 11.70
C CYS A 172 -13.64 -11.74 12.72
N THR A 173 -13.44 -12.00 14.02
CA THR A 173 -14.09 -11.22 15.10
C THR A 173 -13.12 -10.36 15.92
N SER A 174 -11.80 -10.58 15.80
CA SER A 174 -10.77 -9.99 16.65
C SER A 174 -9.70 -9.21 15.87
N ILE A 175 -10.04 -8.70 14.69
CA ILE A 175 -9.11 -7.93 13.84
C ILE A 175 -8.85 -6.56 14.46
N ILE A 176 -7.58 -6.27 14.69
CA ILE A 176 -7.05 -4.97 15.15
C ILE A 176 -6.50 -4.15 13.98
N TYR A 177 -5.84 -4.83 13.03
CA TYR A 177 -5.19 -4.22 11.87
C TYR A 177 -5.72 -4.86 10.59
N LEU A 178 -6.35 -4.06 9.71
CA LEU A 178 -6.84 -4.51 8.43
C LEU A 178 -6.13 -3.76 7.30
N THR A 179 -5.63 -4.50 6.32
CA THR A 179 -5.16 -3.96 5.04
C THR A 179 -5.93 -4.63 3.90
N LEU A 180 -6.55 -3.83 3.04
CA LEU A 180 -7.39 -4.30 1.95
C LEU A 180 -6.97 -3.63 0.64
N TYR A 181 -6.52 -4.43 -0.32
CA TYR A 181 -6.09 -4.00 -1.64
C TYR A 181 -6.69 -4.89 -2.73
N GLU A 182 -6.77 -4.38 -3.95
CA GLU A 182 -7.07 -5.17 -5.15
C GLU A 182 -5.75 -5.41 -5.90
N SER A 183 -5.47 -6.65 -6.31
CA SER A 183 -4.14 -7.08 -6.79
C SER A 183 -3.88 -6.98 -8.30
N LEU A 184 -4.77 -6.39 -9.12
CA LEU A 184 -4.49 -6.22 -10.55
C LEU A 184 -4.82 -4.82 -11.12
N TYR A 185 -4.00 -4.48 -12.12
CA TYR A 185 -4.00 -3.31 -13.01
C TYR A 185 -3.45 -1.96 -12.53
N LYS A 186 -2.46 -1.51 -13.33
CA LYS A 186 -1.89 -0.17 -13.48
C LYS A 186 -2.94 0.96 -13.36
N ASN A 187 -3.23 1.41 -12.15
CA ASN A 187 -4.10 2.56 -11.84
C ASN A 187 -5.61 2.30 -11.93
N ARG A 188 -6.09 1.07 -11.73
CA ARG A 188 -7.54 0.81 -11.63
C ARG A 188 -7.83 -0.06 -10.41
N VAL A 189 -7.97 0.57 -9.25
CA VAL A 189 -8.55 -0.10 -8.08
C VAL A 189 -10.03 0.23 -8.03
N ARG A 190 -10.82 -0.84 -7.84
CA ARG A 190 -12.26 -0.93 -8.02
C ARG A 190 -12.89 -1.71 -6.87
N LEU A 191 -12.30 -1.63 -5.66
CA LEU A 191 -13.02 -1.97 -4.44
C LEU A 191 -14.18 -0.97 -4.32
N LEU A 192 -15.35 -1.43 -4.72
CA LEU A 192 -16.61 -0.70 -4.79
C LEU A 192 -17.62 -1.49 -3.99
N PHE A 193 -18.21 -0.87 -2.99
CA PHE A 193 -19.28 -1.49 -2.21
C PHE A 193 -20.63 -0.98 -2.71
N ASP A 194 -21.52 -1.92 -3.00
CA ASP A 194 -22.91 -1.61 -3.34
C ASP A 194 -23.71 -1.38 -2.04
N ASP A 195 -24.51 -0.31 -2.01
CA ASP A 195 -25.44 0.01 -0.93
C ASP A 195 -26.40 -1.16 -0.63
N GLU A 196 -26.72 -2.00 -1.63
CA GLU A 196 -27.58 -3.17 -1.45
C GLU A 196 -26.88 -4.35 -0.75
N PHE A 197 -25.54 -4.40 -0.75
CA PHE A 197 -24.74 -5.52 -0.25
C PHE A 197 -23.65 -5.08 0.74
N LEU A 198 -24.02 -4.22 1.69
CA LEU A 198 -23.07 -3.66 2.66
C LEU A 198 -22.28 -4.74 3.42
N PRO A 199 -20.95 -4.56 3.54
CA PRO A 199 -20.11 -5.49 4.28
C PRO A 199 -20.45 -5.53 5.77
N THR A 200 -20.94 -6.69 6.22
CA THR A 200 -21.10 -6.98 7.64
C THR A 200 -19.76 -7.38 8.24
N PHE A 201 -19.02 -6.39 8.73
CA PHE A 201 -17.76 -6.66 9.41
C PHE A 201 -18.00 -6.79 10.92
N ARG A 202 -17.74 -7.97 11.49
CA ARG A 202 -18.12 -8.30 12.88
C ARG A 202 -17.10 -7.87 13.93
N SER A 203 -15.87 -7.54 13.54
CA SER A 203 -14.84 -7.11 14.50
C SER A 203 -15.18 -5.74 15.08
N SER A 204 -15.23 -5.67 16.42
CA SER A 204 -15.34 -4.42 17.20
C SER A 204 -13.98 -3.94 17.73
N THR A 205 -12.89 -4.55 17.27
CA THR A 205 -11.53 -4.30 17.79
C THR A 205 -10.62 -3.59 16.80
N LEU A 206 -11.17 -3.15 15.65
CA LEU A 206 -10.38 -2.54 14.58
C LEU A 206 -9.86 -1.17 15.02
N LEU A 207 -8.53 -1.03 15.10
CA LEU A 207 -7.86 0.23 15.45
C LEU A 207 -7.18 0.88 14.24
N LYS A 208 -6.80 0.08 13.23
CA LYS A 208 -6.13 0.58 12.03
C LYS A 208 -6.68 -0.05 10.75
N LEU A 209 -7.05 0.80 9.81
CA LEU A 209 -7.46 0.42 8.46
C LEU A 209 -6.49 1.03 7.45
N ASN A 210 -6.06 0.20 6.50
CA ASN A 210 -5.34 0.62 5.32
C ASN A 210 -6.07 0.07 4.10
N ILE A 211 -6.56 0.93 3.22
CA ILE A 211 -7.46 0.53 2.16
C ILE A 211 -7.18 1.31 0.89
N ARG A 212 -7.30 0.64 -0.26
CA ARG A 212 -7.27 1.28 -1.57
C ARG A 212 -8.64 1.13 -2.21
N VAL A 213 -9.31 2.24 -2.51
CA VAL A 213 -10.71 2.26 -2.98
C VAL A 213 -10.90 3.26 -4.13
N GLN A 214 -12.08 3.23 -4.74
CA GLN A 214 -12.44 4.19 -5.76
C GLN A 214 -12.98 5.50 -5.15
N CYS A 215 -13.96 5.42 -4.25
CA CYS A 215 -14.47 6.60 -3.53
C CYS A 215 -14.23 6.49 -2.02
N PHE A 216 -14.23 7.62 -1.32
CA PHE A 216 -14.02 7.61 0.13
C PHE A 216 -15.17 6.92 0.88
N ASP A 217 -16.39 6.98 0.34
CA ASP A 217 -17.58 6.39 0.96
C ASP A 217 -17.53 4.85 0.99
N ASP A 218 -16.81 4.21 0.07
CA ASP A 218 -16.48 2.78 0.14
C ASP A 218 -15.79 2.40 1.47
N CYS A 219 -14.91 3.28 1.97
CA CYS A 219 -14.29 3.08 3.28
C CYS A 219 -15.32 3.23 4.40
N LEU A 220 -16.29 4.11 4.21
CA LEU A 220 -17.35 4.37 5.18
C LEU A 220 -18.28 3.16 5.33
N TYR A 221 -18.69 2.58 4.21
CA TYR A 221 -19.51 1.37 4.18
C TYR A 221 -18.83 0.19 4.88
N LEU A 222 -17.53 -0.01 4.66
CA LEU A 222 -16.77 -1.07 5.34
C LEU A 222 -16.78 -0.94 6.87
N LEU A 223 -16.75 0.28 7.36
CA LEU A 223 -16.63 0.58 8.77
C LEU A 223 -17.98 0.62 9.48
N ASP A 224 -19.11 0.75 8.77
CA ASP A 224 -20.48 0.58 9.30
C ASP A 224 -20.67 1.24 10.68
N GLY A 225 -20.40 2.55 10.77
CA GLY A 225 -20.52 3.32 12.02
C GLY A 225 -19.42 3.11 13.08
N ARG A 226 -18.43 2.23 12.86
CA ARG A 226 -17.33 1.95 13.81
C ARG A 226 -16.12 2.88 13.67
N PHE A 227 -16.23 3.95 12.89
CA PHE A 227 -15.20 4.99 12.78
C PHE A 227 -14.72 5.52 14.11
N ASN A 228 -15.63 5.62 15.08
CA ASN A 228 -15.31 6.15 16.40
C ASN A 228 -14.32 5.27 17.18
N GLN A 229 -14.04 4.04 16.76
CA GLN A 229 -13.03 3.19 17.41
C GLN A 229 -11.67 3.24 16.69
N LEU A 230 -11.64 3.82 15.48
CA LEU A 230 -10.48 3.79 14.61
C LEU A 230 -9.47 4.88 15.02
N HIS A 231 -8.23 4.49 15.30
CA HIS A 231 -7.16 5.42 15.62
C HIS A 231 -6.34 5.82 14.38
N THR A 232 -6.21 4.92 13.41
CA THR A 232 -5.42 5.13 12.20
C THR A 232 -6.18 4.72 10.96
N LEU A 233 -6.27 5.63 9.99
CA LEU A 233 -6.89 5.39 8.70
C LEU A 233 -5.93 5.80 7.58
N CYS A 234 -5.60 4.86 6.71
CA CYS A 234 -4.83 5.10 5.49
C CYS A 234 -5.71 4.77 4.30
N VAL A 235 -5.96 5.74 3.44
CA VAL A 235 -6.78 5.59 2.23
C VAL A 235 -5.95 5.94 1.01
N ASP A 236 -5.97 5.07 0.01
CA ASP A 236 -5.41 5.32 -1.32
C ASP A 236 -6.56 5.35 -2.34
N LEU A 237 -6.85 6.52 -2.89
CA LEU A 237 -7.92 6.79 -3.85
C LEU A 237 -7.35 6.77 -5.26
N VAL A 238 -7.83 5.83 -6.08
CA VAL A 238 -7.24 5.57 -7.39
C VAL A 238 -7.92 6.34 -8.53
N HIS A 239 -9.20 6.66 -8.42
CA HIS A 239 -9.93 7.52 -9.37
C HIS A 239 -11.22 8.04 -8.73
N ILE A 240 -11.44 9.35 -8.73
CA ILE A 240 -12.66 9.94 -8.16
C ILE A 240 -13.47 10.52 -9.31
N ASN A 241 -14.45 9.75 -9.78
CA ASN A 241 -15.24 10.11 -10.95
C ASN A 241 -16.38 11.08 -10.64
N HIS A 242 -16.83 11.17 -9.38
CA HIS A 242 -17.95 12.04 -9.01
C HIS A 242 -17.73 12.77 -7.67
N PRO A 243 -17.77 14.11 -7.67
CA PRO A 243 -17.60 14.92 -6.46
C PRO A 243 -18.83 14.93 -5.53
N GLU A 244 -19.91 14.23 -5.89
CA GLU A 244 -21.18 14.35 -5.16
C GLU A 244 -21.33 13.37 -3.97
N GLU A 245 -20.40 12.44 -3.76
CA GLU A 245 -20.61 11.31 -2.85
C GLU A 245 -20.15 11.55 -1.40
N ILE A 246 -19.19 12.46 -1.11
CA ILE A 246 -18.72 12.73 0.27
C ILE A 246 -19.70 13.62 1.07
N LYS A 247 -21.01 13.54 0.78
CA LYS A 247 -22.05 14.35 1.44
C LYS A 247 -22.84 13.50 2.43
N ASN A 248 -22.80 13.93 3.69
CA ASN A 248 -23.69 13.55 4.80
C ASN A 248 -23.29 12.34 5.67
N GLN A 249 -22.10 12.36 6.27
CA GLN A 249 -21.85 11.53 7.47
C GLN A 249 -21.11 12.34 8.55
N GLY A 250 -21.30 11.97 9.82
CA GLY A 250 -20.91 12.78 10.99
C GLY A 250 -19.42 13.04 11.17
N ASP A 251 -19.09 13.78 12.22
CA ASP A 251 -17.71 14.07 12.63
C ASP A 251 -16.93 12.78 12.96
N LEU A 252 -15.60 12.85 12.82
CA LEU A 252 -14.67 11.74 13.06
C LEU A 252 -13.71 12.07 14.23
N PRO A 253 -14.21 12.27 15.46
CA PRO A 253 -13.43 12.85 16.56
C PRO A 253 -12.37 11.91 17.14
N ASN A 254 -12.42 10.60 16.92
CA ASN A 254 -11.47 9.67 17.57
C ASN A 254 -10.26 9.31 16.69
N LEU A 255 -10.25 9.75 15.44
CA LEU A 255 -9.16 9.50 14.52
C LEU A 255 -7.96 10.37 14.86
N LYS A 256 -6.83 9.74 15.18
CA LYS A 256 -5.57 10.43 15.53
C LYS A 256 -4.60 10.53 14.36
N CYS A 257 -4.60 9.54 13.49
CA CYS A 257 -3.69 9.43 12.35
C CYS A 257 -4.48 9.21 11.08
N PHE A 258 -4.30 10.10 10.10
CA PHE A 258 -4.92 9.96 8.79
C PHE A 258 -3.86 10.09 7.70
N SER A 259 -3.93 9.21 6.70
CA SER A 259 -3.15 9.34 5.48
C SER A 259 -4.05 9.18 4.28
N LEU A 260 -3.94 10.11 3.33
CA LEU A 260 -4.68 10.07 2.08
C LEU A 260 -3.72 10.15 0.90
N SER A 261 -3.83 9.20 -0.01
CA SER A 261 -3.23 9.28 -1.35
C SER A 261 -4.34 9.45 -2.37
N CYS A 262 -4.19 10.39 -3.30
CA CYS A 262 -5.16 10.66 -4.35
C CYS A 262 -4.42 11.16 -5.59
N TYR A 263 -4.57 10.45 -6.71
CA TYR A 263 -3.91 10.77 -7.96
C TYR A 263 -4.94 11.12 -9.04
N LEU A 264 -4.69 12.19 -9.80
CA LEU A 264 -5.47 12.60 -10.98
C LEU A 264 -6.92 13.00 -10.69
N ALA A 265 -7.12 14.01 -9.83
CA ALA A 265 -8.43 14.63 -9.63
C ALA A 265 -8.42 16.11 -10.07
N ILE A 266 -9.49 16.59 -10.72
CA ILE A 266 -9.63 18.01 -11.12
C ILE A 266 -10.45 18.73 -10.03
N SER A 267 -10.00 19.91 -9.59
CA SER A 267 -10.71 20.77 -8.62
C SER A 267 -11.04 20.11 -7.26
N PHE A 268 -10.34 19.03 -6.91
CA PHE A 268 -10.73 18.14 -5.82
C PHE A 268 -10.32 18.61 -4.41
N TYR A 269 -9.26 19.42 -4.35
CA TYR A 269 -8.67 19.83 -3.08
C TYR A 269 -9.66 20.62 -2.22
N ASP A 270 -10.20 21.72 -2.76
CA ASP A 270 -11.09 22.61 -2.01
C ASP A 270 -12.49 22.01 -1.78
N GLU A 271 -12.99 21.26 -2.77
CA GLU A 271 -14.37 20.76 -2.74
C GLU A 271 -14.53 19.50 -1.87
N LEU A 272 -13.47 18.68 -1.74
CA LEU A 272 -13.61 17.33 -1.17
C LEU A 272 -12.55 16.99 -0.12
N ILE A 273 -11.29 17.30 -0.39
CA ILE A 273 -10.22 17.04 0.60
C ILE A 273 -10.41 17.92 1.83
N LEU A 274 -10.58 19.23 1.66
CA LEU A 274 -10.71 20.13 2.81
C LEU A 274 -11.95 19.83 3.66
N PRO A 275 -13.17 19.66 3.10
CA PRO A 275 -14.33 19.30 3.92
C PRO A 275 -14.17 17.98 4.65
N LEU A 276 -13.55 16.96 4.03
CA LEU A 276 -13.25 15.69 4.68
C LEU A 276 -12.30 15.89 5.88
N LEU A 277 -11.21 16.62 5.67
CA LEU A 277 -10.22 16.90 6.70
C LEU A 277 -10.80 17.69 7.88
N TYR A 278 -11.70 18.64 7.63
CA TYR A 278 -12.35 19.43 8.69
C TYR A 278 -13.25 18.62 9.61
N ARG A 279 -13.69 17.43 9.19
CA ARG A 279 -14.45 16.49 10.04
C ARG A 279 -13.55 15.75 11.03
N MET A 280 -12.23 15.83 10.88
CA MET A 280 -11.24 15.10 11.68
C MET A 280 -10.48 16.06 12.62
N SER A 281 -11.21 16.74 13.50
CA SER A 281 -10.69 17.84 14.34
C SER A 281 -9.61 17.44 15.35
N ASN A 282 -9.49 16.14 15.67
CA ASN A 282 -8.55 15.61 16.65
C ASN A 282 -7.32 14.92 16.04
N LEU A 283 -7.04 15.14 14.76
CA LEU A 283 -5.85 14.59 14.12
C LEU A 283 -4.57 15.11 14.77
N GLU A 284 -3.73 14.17 15.18
CA GLU A 284 -2.36 14.41 15.65
C GLU A 284 -1.37 14.26 14.49
N GLN A 285 -1.63 13.35 13.55
CA GLN A 285 -0.78 13.07 12.39
C GLN A 285 -1.57 13.05 11.08
N LEU A 286 -1.04 13.74 10.07
CA LEU A 286 -1.62 13.82 8.73
C LEU A 286 -0.57 13.54 7.65
N GLY A 287 -0.89 12.60 6.75
CA GLY A 287 -0.17 12.32 5.50
C GLY A 287 -1.04 12.68 4.29
N LEU A 288 -0.60 13.60 3.43
CA LEU A 288 -1.32 13.95 2.20
C LEU A 288 -0.46 13.76 0.95
N TYR A 289 -0.84 12.83 0.08
CA TYR A 289 -0.18 12.55 -1.20
C TYR A 289 -1.17 12.84 -2.32
N ILE A 290 -1.12 14.05 -2.88
CA ILE A 290 -2.16 14.56 -3.79
C ILE A 290 -1.53 14.94 -5.12
N ALA A 291 -2.03 14.39 -6.22
CA ALA A 291 -1.80 14.89 -7.57
C ALA A 291 -3.12 15.43 -8.17
N THR A 292 -3.21 16.73 -8.38
CA THR A 292 -4.47 17.41 -8.73
C THR A 292 -4.30 18.49 -9.79
N THR A 293 -5.33 18.69 -10.61
CA THR A 293 -5.41 19.86 -11.51
C THR A 293 -6.17 20.98 -10.83
N MET A 294 -5.56 22.16 -10.76
CA MET A 294 -6.08 23.37 -10.15
C MET A 294 -6.49 24.36 -11.25
N ASN A 295 -7.52 25.16 -10.97
CA ASN A 295 -8.04 26.10 -11.96
C ASN A 295 -7.17 27.35 -12.09
N THR A 296 -6.71 27.93 -10.98
CA THR A 296 -6.14 29.29 -10.96
C THR A 296 -4.77 29.40 -10.30
N THR A 297 -4.54 28.71 -9.17
CA THR A 297 -3.31 28.82 -8.38
C THR A 297 -2.82 27.46 -7.90
N PHE A 298 -1.51 27.35 -7.69
CA PHE A 298 -0.92 26.14 -7.11
C PHE A 298 -1.28 26.05 -5.63
N ILE A 299 -1.35 24.84 -5.09
CA ILE A 299 -1.41 24.63 -3.65
C ILE A 299 -0.01 24.92 -3.10
N ASP A 300 0.20 26.09 -2.50
CA ASP A 300 1.49 26.51 -1.91
C ASP A 300 1.47 26.46 -0.37
N GLY A 301 2.53 26.96 0.27
CA GLY A 301 2.63 26.99 1.73
C GLY A 301 1.61 27.89 2.40
N ASN A 302 1.17 28.97 1.76
CA ASN A 302 0.11 29.83 2.30
C ASN A 302 -1.24 29.09 2.30
N HIS A 303 -1.54 28.34 1.24
CA HIS A 303 -2.73 27.48 1.17
C HIS A 303 -2.70 26.44 2.29
N LEU A 304 -1.63 25.64 2.39
CA LEU A 304 -1.52 24.62 3.43
C LEU A 304 -1.55 25.19 4.85
N LYS A 305 -0.94 26.38 5.07
CA LYS A 305 -0.99 27.05 6.37
C LYS A 305 -2.41 27.47 6.73
N ARG A 306 -3.12 28.12 5.80
CA ARG A 306 -4.49 28.59 6.00
C ARG A 306 -5.49 27.45 6.17
N ASP A 307 -5.37 26.43 5.31
CA ASP A 307 -6.39 25.41 5.13
C ASP A 307 -6.15 24.20 6.05
N ILE A 308 -4.92 23.92 6.47
CA ILE A 308 -4.61 22.77 7.33
C ILE A 308 -4.05 23.23 8.66
N ILE A 309 -2.85 23.85 8.65
CA ILE A 309 -2.08 24.12 9.89
C ILE A 309 -2.85 25.00 10.87
N ASN A 310 -3.46 26.09 10.40
CA ASN A 310 -4.19 27.03 11.26
C ASN A 310 -5.51 26.45 11.80
N ARG A 311 -6.04 25.40 11.16
CA ARG A 311 -7.35 24.82 11.49
C ARG A 311 -7.24 23.55 12.34
N MET A 312 -6.16 22.79 12.17
CA MET A 312 -5.92 21.53 12.88
C MET A 312 -4.96 21.76 14.06
N SER A 313 -5.48 22.30 15.15
CA SER A 313 -4.68 22.73 16.32
C SER A 313 -3.95 21.60 17.05
N LEU A 314 -4.40 20.36 16.89
CA LEU A 314 -3.79 19.17 17.50
C LEU A 314 -2.73 18.50 16.61
N LEU A 315 -2.58 18.97 15.37
CA LEU A 315 -1.66 18.39 14.39
C LEU A 315 -0.21 18.67 14.79
N ASN A 316 0.50 17.62 15.20
CA ASN A 316 1.92 17.69 15.57
C ASN A 316 2.85 17.16 14.47
N GLN A 317 2.32 16.36 13.55
CA GLN A 317 3.06 15.80 12.43
C GLN A 317 2.26 15.97 11.14
N PHE A 318 2.80 16.76 10.21
CA PHE A 318 2.26 16.92 8.87
C PHE A 318 3.30 16.51 7.83
N THR A 319 2.97 15.48 7.06
CA THR A 319 3.77 15.00 5.93
C THR A 319 2.95 15.13 4.66
N PHE A 320 3.56 15.58 3.58
CA PHE A 320 2.84 15.75 2.33
C PHE A 320 3.72 15.60 1.10
N TYR A 321 3.08 15.23 0.00
CA TYR A 321 3.57 15.32 -1.36
C TYR A 321 2.42 15.84 -2.21
N ILE A 322 2.56 17.05 -2.74
CA ILE A 322 1.53 17.71 -3.52
C ILE A 322 2.10 18.02 -4.89
N HIS A 323 1.43 17.52 -5.90
CA HIS A 323 1.69 17.76 -7.30
C HIS A 323 0.49 18.47 -7.89
N SER A 324 0.63 19.75 -8.19
CA SER A 324 -0.46 20.58 -8.71
C SER A 324 -0.19 20.93 -10.18
N PHE A 325 -1.18 20.73 -11.04
CA PHE A 325 -1.17 21.14 -12.44
C PHE A 325 -2.10 22.33 -12.67
N ILE A 326 -1.73 23.26 -13.54
CA ILE A 326 -2.58 24.39 -13.95
C ILE A 326 -2.46 24.57 -15.46
N PHE A 327 -3.56 24.96 -16.11
CA PHE A 327 -3.51 25.41 -17.51
C PHE A 327 -3.06 26.87 -17.59
N ILE A 328 -2.08 27.17 -18.45
CA ILE A 328 -1.50 28.51 -18.62
C ILE A 328 -2.59 29.56 -18.94
N SER A 329 -3.62 29.19 -19.71
CA SER A 329 -4.73 30.08 -20.04
C SER A 329 -5.48 30.61 -18.81
N ASN A 330 -5.40 29.91 -17.68
CA ASN A 330 -6.12 30.24 -16.46
C ASN A 330 -5.20 30.88 -15.41
N GLN A 331 -3.92 31.04 -15.71
CA GLN A 331 -2.92 31.52 -14.77
C GLN A 331 -2.68 33.03 -14.95
N LEU A 332 -2.99 33.80 -13.91
CA LEU A 332 -2.74 35.27 -13.88
C LEU A 332 -1.28 35.61 -13.54
N TYR A 333 -0.55 34.69 -12.89
CA TYR A 333 0.81 34.90 -12.38
C TYR A 333 1.60 33.59 -12.37
N CYS A 334 2.83 33.62 -12.89
CA CYS A 334 3.76 32.49 -12.94
C CYS A 334 4.79 32.58 -11.78
N PRO A 335 4.56 31.92 -10.62
CA PRO A 335 5.50 31.95 -9.51
C PRO A 335 6.77 31.16 -9.80
N SER A 336 7.95 31.71 -9.49
CA SER A 336 9.20 30.93 -9.54
C SER A 336 9.25 29.90 -8.40
N THR A 337 10.14 28.91 -8.52
CA THR A 337 10.45 27.96 -7.45
C THR A 337 10.79 28.67 -6.14
N GLU A 338 11.57 29.75 -6.17
CA GLU A 338 11.92 30.51 -4.97
C GLU A 338 10.70 31.20 -4.35
N ASN A 339 9.76 31.69 -5.17
CA ASN A 339 8.54 32.30 -4.68
C ASN A 339 7.68 31.29 -3.93
N ILE A 340 7.50 30.07 -4.48
CA ILE A 340 6.78 28.99 -3.80
C ILE A 340 7.51 28.55 -2.54
N GLN A 341 8.82 28.30 -2.61
CA GLN A 341 9.61 27.86 -1.47
C GLN A 341 9.56 28.85 -0.30
N ARG A 342 9.54 30.16 -0.58
CA ARG A 342 9.42 31.22 0.46
C ARG A 342 8.13 31.16 1.25
N THR A 343 7.04 30.61 0.69
CA THR A 343 5.77 30.46 1.42
C THR A 343 5.85 29.46 2.58
N PHE A 344 6.93 28.67 2.65
CA PHE A 344 7.17 27.66 3.67
C PHE A 344 8.15 28.11 4.77
N ILE A 345 8.60 29.36 4.78
CA ILE A 345 9.64 29.83 5.72
C ILE A 345 9.26 29.65 7.20
N ASP A 346 7.96 29.71 7.51
CA ASP A 346 7.43 29.55 8.87
C ASP A 346 6.93 28.12 9.18
N PHE A 347 7.13 27.15 8.29
CA PHE A 347 6.70 25.77 8.56
C PHE A 347 7.63 25.12 9.60
N LEU A 348 7.06 24.87 10.79
CA LEU A 348 7.80 24.49 12.00
C LEU A 348 8.51 23.13 11.96
N ASN A 349 8.25 22.29 10.97
CA ASN A 349 8.89 21.00 10.81
C ASN A 349 8.83 20.65 9.33
N ASN A 350 9.98 20.57 8.66
CA ASN A 350 10.32 19.74 7.49
C ASN A 350 11.33 20.45 6.58
N ASN A 351 12.29 19.70 6.05
CA ASN A 351 13.00 20.10 4.84
C ASN A 351 11.98 20.02 3.69
N ILE A 352 11.35 21.15 3.39
CA ILE A 352 10.37 21.23 2.29
C ILE A 352 11.14 21.49 1.01
N ILE A 353 10.86 20.71 -0.01
CA ILE A 353 11.41 20.90 -1.35
C ILE A 353 10.27 21.24 -2.27
N SER A 354 10.48 22.26 -3.11
CA SER A 354 9.57 22.61 -4.18
C SER A 354 10.30 22.89 -5.48
N TYR A 355 9.61 22.68 -6.60
CA TYR A 355 10.02 23.20 -7.90
C TYR A 355 8.80 23.36 -8.82
N VAL A 356 8.91 24.32 -9.72
CA VAL A 356 7.85 24.70 -10.65
C VAL A 356 8.39 24.57 -12.07
N ASP A 357 7.63 23.91 -12.93
CA ASP A 357 7.92 23.79 -14.35
C ASP A 357 6.81 24.44 -15.19
N TYR A 358 7.24 25.02 -16.30
CA TYR A 358 6.39 25.71 -17.26
C TYR A 358 6.52 25.01 -18.60
N PHE A 359 5.38 24.66 -19.18
CA PHE A 359 5.27 23.94 -20.45
C PHE A 359 4.46 24.79 -21.45
N PRO A 360 5.10 25.76 -22.13
CA PRO A 360 4.42 26.64 -23.09
C PRO A 360 3.70 25.93 -24.23
N GLU A 361 4.25 24.83 -24.77
CA GLU A 361 3.65 24.10 -25.90
C GLU A 361 2.40 23.34 -25.47
N ALA A 362 2.46 22.64 -24.34
CA ALA A 362 1.36 21.94 -23.70
C ALA A 362 0.34 22.89 -23.06
N LYS A 363 0.68 24.18 -22.95
CA LYS A 363 -0.09 25.22 -22.25
C LYS A 363 -0.39 24.85 -20.80
N GLN A 364 0.59 24.26 -20.12
CA GLN A 364 0.45 23.76 -18.76
C GLN A 364 1.62 24.19 -17.88
N CYS A 365 1.38 24.21 -16.58
CA CYS A 365 2.42 24.38 -15.57
C CYS A 365 2.22 23.31 -14.51
N GLN A 366 3.30 22.85 -13.90
CA GLN A 366 3.23 21.98 -12.74
C GLN A 366 4.06 22.52 -11.58
N CYS A 367 3.64 22.16 -10.37
CA CYS A 367 4.36 22.46 -9.15
C CYS A 367 4.42 21.20 -8.30
N HIS A 368 5.63 20.79 -7.92
CA HIS A 368 5.87 19.74 -6.94
C HIS A 368 6.27 20.38 -5.62
N ILE A 369 5.65 19.94 -4.53
CA ILE A 369 5.99 20.39 -3.18
C ILE A 369 5.86 19.22 -2.21
N TYR A 370 6.87 18.95 -1.40
CA TYR A 370 6.81 17.83 -0.47
C TYR A 370 7.70 18.02 0.76
N SER A 371 7.29 17.36 1.85
CA SER A 371 8.11 17.16 3.04
C SER A 371 9.17 16.08 2.78
N TYR A 372 10.43 16.35 3.12
CA TYR A 372 11.52 15.38 3.01
C TYR A 372 11.84 14.71 4.36
N PRO A 373 12.04 13.37 4.42
CA PRO A 373 11.97 12.43 3.29
C PRO A 373 10.52 12.17 2.85
N SER A 374 10.32 12.06 1.53
CA SER A 374 9.02 11.69 0.97
C SER A 374 8.84 10.16 1.03
N PHE A 375 7.66 9.72 1.48
CA PHE A 375 7.28 8.31 1.56
C PHE A 375 6.37 7.87 0.39
N THR A 376 6.21 8.72 -0.62
CA THR A 376 5.40 8.39 -1.80
C THR A 376 5.96 7.18 -2.55
N PRO A 377 5.13 6.21 -2.97
CA PRO A 377 5.55 5.13 -3.86
C PRO A 377 5.65 5.57 -5.33
N TYR A 378 5.02 6.69 -5.71
CA TYR A 378 4.98 7.21 -7.09
C TYR A 378 5.58 8.61 -7.16
N TYR A 379 6.31 8.89 -8.23
CA TYR A 379 6.80 10.23 -8.53
C TYR A 379 6.53 10.55 -9.99
N ASP A 380 5.51 11.37 -10.24
CA ASP A 380 5.03 11.63 -11.59
C ASP A 380 5.62 12.87 -12.26
N ASN A 381 5.67 12.86 -13.60
CA ASN A 381 6.09 13.94 -14.48
C ASN A 381 7.39 14.65 -14.08
N ILE A 382 8.43 13.86 -13.80
CA ILE A 382 9.76 14.38 -13.54
C ILE A 382 10.35 14.99 -14.83
N THR A 383 10.78 16.25 -14.73
CA THR A 383 11.36 17.06 -15.82
C THR A 383 12.88 17.17 -15.72
N ASN A 384 13.53 17.74 -16.74
CA ASN A 384 14.95 18.08 -16.71
C ASN A 384 15.34 18.96 -15.50
N ASN A 385 14.41 19.79 -14.99
CA ASN A 385 14.64 20.68 -13.86
C ASN A 385 14.64 19.97 -12.49
N PHE A 386 14.40 18.65 -12.47
CA PHE A 386 14.40 17.88 -11.23
C PHE A 386 15.69 18.10 -10.42
N PRO A 387 15.57 18.60 -9.17
CA PRO A 387 16.72 19.02 -8.37
C PRO A 387 17.54 17.84 -7.81
N GLY A 388 17.07 16.60 -7.97
CA GLY A 388 17.66 15.43 -7.34
C GLY A 388 17.16 15.20 -5.91
N GLY A 389 17.97 14.54 -5.09
CA GLY A 389 17.61 14.08 -3.74
C GLY A 389 17.64 12.55 -3.63
N LEU A 390 17.26 11.97 -2.49
CA LEU A 390 17.23 10.52 -2.30
C LEU A 390 15.84 10.04 -1.90
N TYR A 391 15.19 9.27 -2.77
CA TYR A 391 13.81 8.83 -2.64
C TYR A 391 13.76 7.30 -2.53
N LYS A 392 14.01 6.80 -1.31
CA LYS A 392 14.10 5.35 -1.04
C LYS A 392 12.76 4.62 -1.14
N TYR A 393 11.65 5.34 -1.07
CA TYR A 393 10.30 4.76 -1.04
C TYR A 393 9.61 4.73 -2.39
N VAL A 394 10.09 5.54 -3.35
CA VAL A 394 9.56 5.57 -4.71
C VAL A 394 9.89 4.25 -5.43
N ARG A 395 8.89 3.71 -6.12
CA ARG A 395 8.96 2.46 -6.92
C ARG A 395 8.61 2.71 -8.37
N VAL A 396 7.77 3.69 -8.64
CA VAL A 396 7.34 4.05 -9.99
C VAL A 396 7.65 5.51 -10.22
N ILE A 397 8.28 5.80 -11.36
CA ILE A 397 8.49 7.18 -11.80
C ILE A 397 7.91 7.38 -13.19
N SER A 398 7.32 8.54 -13.44
CA SER A 398 6.99 8.98 -14.78
C SER A 398 7.79 10.22 -15.16
N LEU A 399 8.24 10.27 -16.40
CA LEU A 399 9.04 11.34 -16.96
C LEU A 399 8.22 12.08 -18.01
N PHE A 400 8.25 13.40 -17.94
CA PHE A 400 7.64 14.28 -18.93
C PHE A 400 8.45 15.57 -19.03
N ASP A 401 8.74 16.01 -20.25
CA ASP A 401 9.34 17.31 -20.54
C ASP A 401 8.98 17.70 -21.99
N GLU A 402 8.90 18.99 -22.29
CA GLU A 402 8.75 19.50 -23.66
C GLU A 402 10.08 19.45 -24.42
N TYR A 403 11.19 19.48 -23.69
CA TYR A 403 12.53 19.41 -24.26
C TYR A 403 13.11 17.99 -24.13
N PRO A 404 14.00 17.57 -25.04
CA PRO A 404 14.69 16.30 -24.92
C PRO A 404 15.40 16.16 -23.56
N PHE A 405 15.30 14.98 -22.94
CA PHE A 405 15.98 14.70 -21.68
C PHE A 405 17.51 14.70 -21.83
N GLU A 406 18.19 15.43 -20.96
CA GLU A 406 19.65 15.52 -20.97
C GLU A 406 20.30 14.26 -20.37
N HIS A 407 21.54 13.96 -20.75
CA HIS A 407 22.29 12.86 -20.14
C HIS A 407 22.45 13.02 -18.63
N GLU A 408 22.76 14.25 -18.17
CA GLU A 408 22.92 14.58 -16.76
C GLU A 408 21.63 14.39 -15.96
N PHE A 409 20.47 14.55 -16.60
CA PHE A 409 19.19 14.28 -15.98
C PHE A 409 19.06 12.79 -15.62
N PHE A 410 19.40 11.86 -16.52
CA PHE A 410 19.35 10.42 -16.20
C PHE A 410 20.33 10.01 -15.10
N LEU A 411 21.50 10.65 -15.03
CA LEU A 411 22.44 10.45 -13.92
C LEU A 411 21.84 10.92 -12.58
N ARG A 412 21.08 12.03 -12.57
CA ARG A 412 20.33 12.49 -11.39
C ARG A 412 19.26 11.47 -11.01
N ILE A 413 18.44 11.00 -11.96
CA ILE A 413 17.39 9.98 -11.74
C ILE A 413 17.98 8.72 -11.10
N GLN A 414 19.06 8.17 -11.67
CA GLN A 414 19.68 6.94 -11.17
C GLN A 414 20.13 7.07 -9.70
N LYS A 415 20.74 8.20 -9.33
CA LYS A 415 21.18 8.46 -7.96
C LYS A 415 20.00 8.69 -7.02
N SER A 416 18.93 9.30 -7.52
CA SER A 416 17.78 9.70 -6.73
C SER A 416 16.84 8.57 -6.38
N PHE A 417 16.70 7.58 -7.27
CA PHE A 417 15.69 6.53 -7.12
C PHE A 417 16.31 5.12 -7.18
N PRO A 418 17.01 4.68 -6.11
CA PRO A 418 17.77 3.43 -6.12
C PRO A 418 16.92 2.14 -6.17
N PHE A 419 15.60 2.25 -6.01
CA PHE A 419 14.68 1.11 -5.92
C PHE A 419 13.51 1.19 -6.91
N VAL A 420 13.66 1.94 -8.01
CA VAL A 420 12.65 2.01 -9.08
C VAL A 420 12.46 0.63 -9.70
N GLN A 421 11.20 0.26 -9.89
CA GLN A 421 10.75 -0.95 -10.53
C GLN A 421 10.11 -0.65 -11.89
N GLU A 422 9.44 0.50 -12.02
CA GLU A 422 8.79 0.92 -13.27
C GLU A 422 9.16 2.37 -13.64
N LEU A 423 9.51 2.55 -14.90
CA LEU A 423 9.80 3.85 -15.52
C LEU A 423 8.81 4.07 -16.66
N ILE A 424 8.03 5.13 -16.56
CA ILE A 424 7.08 5.55 -17.58
C ILE A 424 7.64 6.80 -18.27
N VAL A 425 7.68 6.80 -19.61
CA VAL A 425 8.09 7.97 -20.38
C VAL A 425 6.89 8.45 -21.17
N ILE A 426 6.44 9.66 -20.87
CA ILE A 426 5.30 10.29 -21.53
C ILE A 426 5.84 11.21 -22.62
N ASN A 427 5.38 10.99 -23.85
CA ASN A 427 5.81 11.74 -25.01
C ASN A 427 4.58 12.21 -25.77
N TYR A 428 4.26 13.49 -25.69
CA TYR A 428 3.22 14.06 -26.53
C TYR A 428 3.84 14.34 -27.89
N LYS A 429 3.29 13.73 -28.95
CA LYS A 429 3.54 14.23 -30.30
C LYS A 429 2.83 15.58 -30.41
N SER A 430 3.62 16.64 -30.54
CA SER A 430 3.12 17.95 -30.97
C SER A 430 2.64 17.94 -32.42
#